data_AF-A0A0F9C932-F1
#
_entry.id   AF-A0A0F9C932-F1
#
_cell.length_a   1.000
_cell.length_b   1.000
_cell.length_c   1.000
_cell.angle_alpha   90.00
_cell.angle_beta   90.00
_cell.angle_gamma   90.00
#
_symmetry.space_group_name_H-M   'P 1'
#
loop_
_entity.id
_entity.type
_entity.pdbx_description
1 polymer ?
#
loop_
_entity_poly.entity_id
_entity_poly.type
_entity_poly.pdbx_seq_one_letter_code
_entity_poly.pdbx_strand_id
1 'polypeptide(L)'
;MENFWERIINYKIPKISNILLDVDTNKFHYDQTSVSTSNWDKFTEEYLNFSLNINKIALFLIDLKYTEDLLDSSPINASFNAKRIDLNFIGKCQSLIIFLATAVEIYCESVFRTASSKFDLVRLDSSNLEDFYRRFYLTPLAAHTKLSDMLKPRMDFQNKDNLKIAYRLIGIHLPTLTGILWQEIFDTNRVGSLLQLRHRIVHNGLEIMKDHQFSFDEVYELTMKSIRIVYQIETRRTELHLHDRDIVIIR
;
A
#
# COMPACT_ATOMS: atom_id res chain seq x y z
N MET A 1 29.65 0.58 -9.83
CA MET A 1 28.22 0.87 -9.69
C MET A 1 27.55 -0.44 -9.33
N GLU A 2 27.15 -0.62 -8.06
CA GLU A 2 26.31 -1.76 -7.66
C GLU A 2 25.05 -1.77 -8.53
N ASN A 3 24.65 -2.94 -9.01
CA ASN A 3 23.52 -3.08 -9.92
C ASN A 3 22.24 -2.66 -9.17
N PHE A 4 21.39 -1.81 -9.75
CA PHE A 4 20.13 -1.35 -9.11
C PHE A 4 19.26 -2.54 -8.63
N TRP A 5 19.34 -3.65 -9.34
CA TRP A 5 18.77 -4.94 -8.94
C TRP A 5 19.42 -5.54 -7.69
N GLU A 6 20.74 -5.43 -7.49
CA GLU A 6 21.38 -5.83 -6.23
C GLU A 6 20.85 -5.00 -5.06
N ARG A 7 20.50 -3.71 -5.25
CA ARG A 7 19.85 -2.91 -4.19
C ARG A 7 18.41 -3.35 -3.92
N ILE A 8 17.60 -3.65 -4.93
CA ILE A 8 16.23 -4.20 -4.75
C ILE A 8 16.24 -5.62 -4.14
N ILE A 9 17.21 -6.45 -4.55
CA ILE A 9 17.45 -7.81 -4.04
C ILE A 9 18.02 -7.76 -2.61
N ASN A 10 18.92 -6.82 -2.31
CA ASN A 10 19.45 -6.57 -0.96
C ASN A 10 18.39 -5.95 -0.03
N TYR A 11 17.45 -5.16 -0.56
CA TYR A 11 16.24 -4.71 0.14
C TYR A 11 15.15 -5.79 0.27
N LYS A 12 15.45 -7.03 -0.12
CA LYS A 12 14.62 -8.20 0.18
C LYS A 12 13.19 -8.12 -0.36
N ILE A 13 12.82 -7.35 -1.38
CA ILE A 13 11.47 -7.51 -1.97
C ILE A 13 11.24 -8.97 -2.45
N PRO A 14 12.23 -9.65 -3.07
CA PRO A 14 12.18 -11.09 -3.33
C PRO A 14 12.32 -11.97 -2.09
N LYS A 15 12.83 -11.47 -0.96
CA LYS A 15 12.95 -12.20 0.32
C LYS A 15 11.76 -11.98 1.27
N ILE A 16 10.89 -11.03 0.95
CA ILE A 16 9.62 -10.78 1.63
C ILE A 16 8.51 -11.61 0.95
N SER A 17 8.72 -12.12 -0.28
CA SER A 17 7.76 -12.98 -0.99
C SER A 17 8.30 -14.20 -1.77
N ASN A 18 9.61 -14.47 -1.84
CA ASN A 18 10.20 -15.56 -2.65
C ASN A 18 9.74 -15.63 -4.12
N ILE A 19 9.25 -14.52 -4.67
CA ILE A 19 8.92 -14.41 -6.09
C ILE A 19 10.17 -13.89 -6.81
N LEU A 20 10.84 -14.74 -7.59
CA LEU A 20 11.86 -14.28 -8.54
C LEU A 20 11.19 -13.95 -9.87
N LEU A 21 11.37 -12.71 -10.32
CA LEU A 21 11.05 -12.31 -11.68
C LEU A 21 12.28 -12.59 -12.54
N ASP A 22 12.14 -13.44 -13.55
CA ASP A 22 13.19 -13.62 -14.55
C ASP A 22 13.18 -12.42 -15.51
N VAL A 23 14.22 -11.61 -15.40
CA VAL A 23 14.36 -10.31 -16.06
C VAL A 23 14.53 -10.48 -17.58
N ASP A 24 15.01 -11.63 -18.04
CA ASP A 24 15.24 -11.89 -19.46
C ASP A 24 14.00 -12.42 -20.19
N THR A 25 13.05 -13.01 -19.45
CA THR A 25 11.86 -13.67 -20.03
C THR A 25 10.53 -13.02 -19.66
N ASN A 26 10.52 -12.04 -18.75
CA ASN A 26 9.29 -11.47 -18.17
C ASN A 26 8.33 -12.54 -17.60
N LYS A 27 8.86 -13.71 -17.23
CA LYS A 27 8.09 -14.80 -16.62
C LYS A 27 8.47 -14.93 -15.16
N PHE A 28 7.47 -15.28 -14.34
CA PHE A 28 7.70 -15.60 -12.94
C PHE A 28 8.33 -16.99 -12.84
N HIS A 29 9.48 -17.08 -12.18
CA HIS A 29 10.10 -18.36 -11.85
C HIS A 29 10.14 -18.53 -10.33
N TYR A 30 9.71 -19.70 -9.88
CA TYR A 30 9.72 -20.07 -8.48
C TYR A 30 11.03 -20.80 -8.20
N ASP A 31 11.88 -20.26 -7.34
CA ASP A 31 13.06 -20.99 -6.89
C ASP A 31 12.66 -21.98 -5.80
N GLN A 32 12.58 -23.26 -6.18
CA GLN A 32 12.19 -24.37 -5.30
C GLN A 32 13.28 -24.73 -4.27
N THR A 33 14.46 -24.11 -4.29
CA THR A 33 15.62 -24.69 -3.61
C THR A 33 15.90 -24.19 -2.19
N SER A 34 15.11 -23.28 -1.58
CA SER A 34 15.45 -22.85 -0.20
C SER A 34 14.33 -22.49 0.78
N VAL A 35 13.05 -22.67 0.46
CA VAL A 35 11.98 -22.56 1.47
C VAL A 35 11.03 -23.74 1.35
N SER A 36 10.93 -24.52 2.44
CA SER A 36 9.92 -25.56 2.58
C SER A 36 8.55 -24.97 2.25
N THR A 37 7.79 -25.67 1.41
CA THR A 37 6.41 -25.34 1.01
C THR A 37 5.47 -25.02 2.19
N SER A 38 5.85 -25.32 3.43
CA SER A 38 5.14 -25.02 4.68
C SER A 38 5.03 -23.55 5.10
N ASN A 39 5.70 -22.61 4.42
CA ASN A 39 5.61 -21.17 4.76
C ASN A 39 4.64 -20.37 3.88
N TRP A 40 4.17 -20.92 2.76
CA TRP A 40 3.25 -20.22 1.85
C TRP A 40 1.80 -20.22 2.32
N ASP A 41 1.39 -21.22 3.11
CA ASP A 41 0.09 -21.25 3.79
C ASP A 41 -0.11 -20.08 4.78
N LYS A 42 0.92 -19.26 5.01
CA LYS A 42 0.91 -18.13 5.95
C LYS A 42 0.57 -16.78 5.31
N PHE A 43 0.74 -16.62 3.99
CA PHE A 43 0.46 -15.34 3.30
C PHE A 43 -0.91 -15.38 2.65
N THR A 44 -1.65 -14.27 2.71
CA THR A 44 -2.97 -14.25 2.09
C THR A 44 -2.97 -13.93 0.61
N GLU A 45 -4.09 -14.27 -0.02
CA GLU A 45 -4.43 -13.80 -1.35
C GLU A 45 -4.32 -12.27 -1.50
N GLU A 46 -4.73 -11.49 -0.50
CA GLU A 46 -4.60 -10.02 -0.54
C GLU A 46 -3.15 -9.57 -0.61
N TYR A 47 -2.26 -10.20 0.17
CA TYR A 47 -0.85 -9.88 0.18
C TYR A 47 -0.14 -10.28 -1.12
N LEU A 48 -0.55 -11.41 -1.70
CA LEU A 48 -0.07 -11.85 -3.01
C LEU A 48 -0.50 -10.88 -4.11
N ASN A 49 -1.77 -10.46 -4.11
CA ASN A 49 -2.30 -9.47 -5.05
C ASN A 49 -1.59 -8.12 -4.93
N PHE A 50 -1.30 -7.67 -3.69
CA PHE A 50 -0.50 -6.47 -3.47
C PHE A 50 0.92 -6.63 -4.05
N SER A 51 1.58 -7.77 -3.80
CA SER A 51 2.92 -8.06 -4.33
C SER A 51 2.97 -8.04 -5.86
N LEU A 52 1.93 -8.56 -6.53
CA LEU A 52 1.80 -8.48 -7.98
C LEU A 52 1.67 -7.04 -8.50
N ASN A 53 0.94 -6.20 -7.77
CA ASN A 53 0.84 -4.77 -8.10
C ASN A 53 2.17 -4.04 -7.88
N ILE A 54 2.93 -4.38 -6.82
CA ILE A 54 4.27 -3.84 -6.58
C ILE A 54 5.25 -4.22 -7.69
N ASN A 55 5.17 -5.44 -8.23
CA ASN A 55 6.02 -5.83 -9.37
C ASN A 55 5.75 -4.96 -10.61
N LYS A 56 4.48 -4.64 -10.88
CA LYS A 56 4.13 -3.70 -11.96
C LYS A 56 4.68 -2.30 -11.68
N ILE A 57 4.57 -1.83 -10.43
CA ILE A 57 5.13 -0.55 -9.98
C ILE A 57 6.67 -0.51 -10.13
N ALA A 58 7.36 -1.62 -9.88
CA ALA A 58 8.81 -1.72 -10.06
C ALA A 58 9.24 -1.54 -11.52
N LEU A 59 8.49 -2.11 -12.48
CA LEU A 59 8.73 -1.90 -13.90
C LEU A 59 8.55 -0.42 -14.29
N PHE A 60 7.55 0.25 -13.73
CA PHE A 60 7.34 1.69 -13.92
C PHE A 60 8.46 2.52 -13.31
N LEU A 61 9.01 2.13 -12.14
CA LEU A 61 10.16 2.82 -11.54
C LEU A 61 11.41 2.73 -12.41
N ILE A 62 11.66 1.59 -13.06
CA ILE A 62 12.78 1.44 -13.98
C ILE A 62 12.63 2.38 -15.18
N ASP A 63 11.45 2.40 -15.78
CA ASP A 63 11.12 3.29 -16.88
C ASP A 63 11.20 4.78 -16.46
N LEU A 64 10.81 5.09 -15.23
CA LEU A 64 10.96 6.42 -14.65
C LEU A 64 12.43 6.81 -14.51
N LYS A 65 13.28 5.91 -13.97
CA LYS A 65 14.72 6.16 -13.82
C LYS A 65 15.40 6.37 -15.16
N TYR A 66 15.08 5.54 -16.15
CA TYR A 66 15.58 5.72 -17.51
C TYR A 66 15.19 7.10 -18.08
N THR A 67 13.97 7.56 -17.79
CA THR A 67 13.51 8.89 -18.24
C THR A 67 14.25 10.03 -17.54
N GLU A 68 14.54 9.88 -16.24
CA GLU A 68 15.36 10.83 -15.46
C GLU A 68 16.79 10.91 -16.01
N ASP A 69 17.43 9.76 -16.24
CA ASP A 69 18.81 9.72 -16.75
C ASP A 69 18.91 10.37 -18.15
N LEU A 70 17.84 10.31 -18.95
CA LEU A 70 17.75 11.02 -20.24
C LEU A 70 17.60 12.54 -20.10
N LEU A 71 17.03 13.03 -18.99
CA LEU A 71 17.00 14.45 -18.66
C LEU A 71 18.40 14.95 -18.30
N ASP A 72 19.11 14.20 -17.45
CA ASP A 72 20.45 14.56 -16.97
C ASP A 72 21.53 14.49 -18.06
N SER A 73 21.39 13.55 -19.00
CA SER A 73 22.38 13.31 -20.07
C SER A 73 22.08 14.04 -21.38
N SER A 74 20.88 14.63 -21.53
CA SER A 74 20.53 15.36 -22.76
C SER A 74 21.36 16.65 -22.89
N PRO A 75 22.06 16.89 -24.02
CA PRO A 75 22.74 18.18 -24.28
C PRO A 75 21.79 19.38 -24.45
N ILE A 76 20.53 19.30 -24.01
CA ILE A 76 19.41 20.01 -24.61
C ILE A 76 18.84 21.01 -23.61
N ASN A 77 19.59 22.08 -23.37
CA ASN A 77 19.06 23.30 -22.75
C ASN A 77 18.33 24.22 -23.76
N ALA A 78 17.80 23.72 -24.89
CA ALA A 78 17.18 24.60 -25.89
C ALA A 78 16.09 24.02 -26.83
N SER A 79 15.51 22.82 -26.63
CA SER A 79 14.50 22.33 -27.59
C SER A 79 13.24 21.72 -26.96
N PHE A 80 12.17 21.74 -27.75
CA PHE A 80 10.88 21.09 -27.52
C PHE A 80 10.99 19.64 -26.98
N ASN A 81 12.07 18.93 -27.32
CA ASN A 81 12.31 17.57 -26.85
C ASN A 81 12.59 17.47 -25.34
N ALA A 82 13.35 18.42 -24.75
CA ALA A 82 13.62 18.42 -23.31
C ALA A 82 12.33 18.64 -22.51
N LYS A 83 11.50 19.60 -22.94
CA LYS A 83 10.17 19.85 -22.37
C LYS A 83 9.25 18.62 -22.48
N ARG A 84 9.33 17.87 -23.57
CA ARG A 84 8.55 16.64 -23.76
C ARG A 84 9.02 15.52 -22.82
N ILE A 85 10.33 15.35 -22.63
CA ILE A 85 10.88 14.35 -21.70
C ILE A 85 10.49 14.72 -20.25
N ASP A 86 10.57 16.00 -19.89
CA ASP A 86 10.18 16.51 -18.57
C ASP A 86 8.69 16.26 -18.27
N LEU A 87 7.80 16.61 -19.22
CA LEU A 87 6.37 16.31 -19.10
C LEU A 87 6.09 14.81 -19.00
N ASN A 88 6.82 13.98 -19.74
CA ASN A 88 6.70 12.52 -19.65
C ASN A 88 7.15 12.00 -18.28
N PHE A 89 8.25 12.50 -17.74
CA PHE A 89 8.74 12.14 -16.41
C PHE A 89 7.71 12.48 -15.34
N ILE A 90 7.19 13.71 -15.36
CA ILE A 90 6.15 14.17 -14.44
C ILE A 90 4.89 13.29 -14.54
N GLY A 91 4.41 13.03 -15.76
CA GLY A 91 3.25 12.17 -15.98
C GLY A 91 3.44 10.75 -15.44
N LYS A 92 4.66 10.20 -15.57
CA LYS A 92 5.02 8.89 -15.01
C LYS A 92 5.04 8.92 -13.48
N CYS A 93 5.64 9.93 -12.85
CA CYS A 93 5.60 10.12 -11.39
C CYS A 93 4.17 10.15 -10.86
N GLN A 94 3.31 10.97 -11.48
CA GLN A 94 1.92 11.12 -11.07
C GLN A 94 1.14 9.80 -11.18
N SER A 95 1.30 9.10 -12.31
CA SER A 95 0.67 7.81 -12.54
C SER A 95 1.12 6.79 -11.49
N LEU A 96 2.43 6.76 -11.18
CA LEU A 96 2.96 5.85 -10.17
C LEU A 96 2.37 6.13 -8.79
N ILE A 97 2.32 7.39 -8.37
CA ILE A 97 1.76 7.78 -7.07
C ILE A 97 0.29 7.36 -6.96
N ILE A 98 -0.50 7.57 -8.02
CA ILE A 98 -1.91 7.13 -8.06
C ILE A 98 -2.00 5.60 -7.93
N PHE A 99 -1.22 4.85 -8.71
CA PHE A 99 -1.23 3.38 -8.66
C PHE A 99 -0.80 2.86 -7.29
N LEU A 100 0.25 3.43 -6.71
CA LEU A 100 0.77 3.04 -5.40
C LEU A 100 -0.26 3.28 -4.29
N ALA A 101 -0.84 4.48 -4.24
CA ALA A 101 -1.89 4.82 -3.29
C ALA A 101 -3.11 3.90 -3.43
N THR A 102 -3.49 3.57 -4.67
CA THR A 102 -4.61 2.68 -4.96
C THR A 102 -4.32 1.24 -4.53
N ALA A 103 -3.09 0.75 -4.76
CA ALA A 103 -2.68 -0.59 -4.34
C ALA A 103 -2.72 -0.74 -2.81
N VAL A 104 -2.26 0.28 -2.08
CA VAL A 104 -2.32 0.30 -0.60
C VAL A 104 -3.77 0.36 -0.10
N GLU A 105 -4.62 1.21 -0.69
CA GLU A 105 -6.06 1.32 -0.34
C GLU A 105 -6.77 -0.03 -0.54
N ILE A 106 -6.61 -0.66 -1.71
CA ILE A 106 -7.23 -1.94 -2.05
C ILE A 106 -6.75 -3.04 -1.09
N TYR A 107 -5.45 -3.10 -0.81
CA TYR A 107 -4.91 -4.07 0.14
C TYR A 107 -5.56 -3.88 1.53
N CYS A 108 -5.61 -2.64 2.02
CA CYS A 108 -6.19 -2.35 3.33
C CYS A 108 -7.68 -2.72 3.40
N GLU A 109 -8.45 -2.39 2.35
CA GLU A 109 -9.87 -2.76 2.27
C GLU A 109 -10.07 -4.27 2.23
N SER A 110 -9.32 -4.96 1.39
CA SER A 110 -9.45 -6.40 1.21
C SER A 110 -9.12 -7.16 2.50
N VAL A 111 -8.01 -6.79 3.16
CA VAL A 111 -7.63 -7.40 4.45
C VAL A 111 -8.72 -7.18 5.51
N PHE A 112 -9.24 -5.96 5.62
CA PHE A 112 -10.30 -5.67 6.58
C PHE A 112 -11.58 -6.46 6.28
N ARG A 113 -11.98 -6.52 5.01
CA ARG A 113 -13.18 -7.26 4.58
C ARG A 113 -13.04 -8.76 4.88
N THR A 114 -11.90 -9.35 4.57
CA THR A 114 -11.62 -10.75 4.89
C THR A 114 -11.62 -11.00 6.39
N ALA A 115 -10.97 -10.14 7.18
CA ALA A 115 -11.02 -10.23 8.64
C ALA A 115 -12.44 -10.11 9.19
N SER A 116 -13.25 -9.18 8.66
CA SER A 116 -14.62 -8.92 9.14
C SER A 116 -15.56 -10.12 9.04
N SER A 117 -15.30 -11.04 8.11
CA SER A 117 -16.09 -12.27 7.93
C SER A 117 -15.99 -13.25 9.12
N LYS A 118 -14.99 -13.05 9.99
CA LYS A 118 -14.72 -13.89 11.17
C LYS A 118 -15.37 -13.37 12.46
N PHE A 119 -15.85 -12.12 12.48
CA PHE A 119 -16.33 -11.49 13.70
C PHE A 119 -17.85 -11.33 13.70
N ASP A 120 -18.50 -11.97 14.66
CA ASP A 120 -19.89 -11.65 15.03
C ASP A 120 -19.91 -10.34 15.81
N LEU A 121 -20.91 -9.49 15.56
CA LEU A 121 -21.01 -8.16 16.18
C LEU A 121 -21.02 -8.22 17.71
N VAL A 122 -21.66 -9.23 18.30
CA VAL A 122 -21.73 -9.45 19.76
C VAL A 122 -20.36 -9.65 20.42
N ARG A 123 -19.36 -10.08 19.65
CA ARG A 123 -18.01 -10.31 20.17
C ARG A 123 -17.17 -9.05 20.17
N LEU A 124 -17.54 -8.03 19.40
CA LEU A 124 -16.76 -6.81 19.26
C LEU A 124 -16.96 -5.89 20.47
N ASP A 125 -15.93 -5.11 20.79
CA ASP A 125 -16.06 -4.06 21.79
C ASP A 125 -17.14 -3.05 21.38
N SER A 126 -18.11 -2.83 22.27
CA SER A 126 -19.31 -2.04 21.96
C SER A 126 -18.97 -0.58 21.66
N SER A 127 -17.98 -0.01 22.36
CA SER A 127 -17.56 1.39 22.14
C SER A 127 -16.92 1.57 20.77
N ASN A 128 -16.06 0.64 20.36
CA ASN A 128 -15.43 0.63 19.05
C ASN A 128 -16.45 0.38 17.93
N LEU A 129 -17.46 -0.46 18.18
CA LEU A 129 -18.52 -0.76 17.23
C LEU A 129 -19.46 0.45 17.02
N GLU A 130 -19.83 1.16 18.09
CA GLU A 130 -20.62 2.38 18.00
C GLU A 130 -19.87 3.49 17.24
N ASP A 131 -18.57 3.65 17.52
CA ASP A 131 -17.70 4.54 16.77
C ASP A 131 -17.67 4.21 15.28
N PHE A 132 -17.61 2.92 14.95
CA PHE A 132 -17.62 2.43 13.57
C PHE A 132 -18.95 2.77 12.88
N TYR A 133 -20.10 2.52 13.51
CA TYR A 133 -21.42 2.89 12.96
C TYR A 133 -21.55 4.37 12.66
N ARG A 134 -21.17 5.20 13.64
CA ARG A 134 -21.24 6.65 13.50
C ARG A 134 -20.35 7.12 12.37
N ARG A 135 -19.12 6.61 12.27
CA ARG A 135 -18.15 7.08 11.27
C ARG A 135 -18.52 6.67 9.86
N PHE A 136 -18.99 5.45 9.68
CA PHE A 136 -19.35 4.92 8.36
C PHE A 136 -20.82 5.18 7.99
N TYR A 137 -21.60 5.87 8.83
CA TYR A 137 -23.03 6.10 8.63
C TYR A 137 -23.78 4.79 8.36
N LEU A 138 -23.60 3.82 9.26
CA LEU A 138 -24.22 2.50 9.18
C LEU A 138 -25.33 2.36 10.23
N THR A 139 -26.39 1.66 9.86
CA THR A 139 -27.45 1.28 10.81
C THR A 139 -26.97 0.11 11.65
N PRO A 140 -27.16 0.13 12.99
CA PRO A 140 -26.88 -1.01 13.84
C PRO A 140 -27.67 -2.25 13.39
N LEU A 141 -27.02 -3.42 13.41
CA LEU A 141 -27.63 -4.70 13.07
C LEU A 141 -27.79 -5.59 14.31
N ALA A 142 -28.48 -6.73 14.14
CA ALA A 142 -28.64 -7.72 15.20
C ALA A 142 -27.27 -8.25 15.68
N ALA A 143 -27.15 -8.53 16.98
CA ALA A 143 -25.88 -8.87 17.61
C ALA A 143 -25.21 -10.13 17.02
N HIS A 144 -25.98 -11.07 16.45
CA HIS A 144 -25.46 -12.30 15.84
C HIS A 144 -25.14 -12.17 14.34
N THR A 145 -25.25 -10.97 13.76
CA THR A 145 -24.84 -10.73 12.38
C THR A 145 -23.31 -10.65 12.30
N LYS A 146 -22.72 -10.99 11.14
CA LYS A 146 -21.29 -10.81 10.92
C LYS A 146 -20.98 -9.36 10.56
N LEU A 147 -19.78 -8.90 10.94
CA LEU A 147 -19.32 -7.57 10.55
C LEU A 147 -19.23 -7.40 9.02
N SER A 148 -18.93 -8.46 8.27
CA SER A 148 -18.90 -8.44 6.80
C SER A 148 -20.23 -8.01 6.16
N ASP A 149 -21.35 -8.35 6.79
CA ASP A 149 -22.69 -8.22 6.21
C ASP A 149 -23.19 -6.76 6.20
N MET A 150 -22.51 -5.89 6.94
CA MET A 150 -22.83 -4.46 7.03
C MET A 150 -21.84 -3.57 6.32
N LEU A 151 -20.76 -4.13 5.79
CA LEU A 151 -19.77 -3.34 5.08
C LEU A 151 -20.39 -2.78 3.79
N LYS A 152 -20.14 -1.50 3.53
CA LYS A 152 -20.50 -0.90 2.24
C LYS A 152 -19.75 -1.61 1.12
N PRO A 153 -20.26 -1.56 -0.14
CA PRO A 153 -19.54 -2.07 -1.29
C PRO A 153 -18.13 -1.46 -1.43
N ARG A 154 -17.99 -0.19 -1.03
CA ARG A 154 -16.71 0.51 -0.96
C ARG A 154 -16.54 1.17 0.39
N MET A 155 -15.39 0.93 1.03
CA MET A 155 -15.01 1.60 2.27
C MET A 155 -14.16 2.85 1.96
N ASP A 156 -14.38 3.95 2.67
CA ASP A 156 -13.58 5.17 2.49
C ASP A 156 -12.27 5.09 3.30
N PHE A 157 -11.35 4.26 2.85
CA PHE A 157 -10.03 4.05 3.47
C PHE A 157 -8.96 5.04 2.99
N GLN A 158 -9.36 6.01 2.16
CA GLN A 158 -8.54 7.21 1.87
C GLN A 158 -8.52 8.16 3.07
N ASN A 159 -9.55 8.10 3.92
CA ASN A 159 -9.56 8.82 5.17
C ASN A 159 -8.82 8.02 6.26
N LYS A 160 -7.71 8.56 6.77
CA LYS A 160 -6.91 7.89 7.81
C LYS A 160 -7.70 7.55 9.07
N ASP A 161 -8.64 8.39 9.47
CA ASP A 161 -9.42 8.17 10.68
C ASP A 161 -10.43 7.04 10.48
N ASN A 162 -11.01 6.93 9.28
CA ASN A 162 -11.87 5.79 8.92
C ASN A 162 -11.08 4.48 8.97
N LEU A 163 -9.90 4.46 8.36
CA LEU A 163 -9.03 3.29 8.33
C LEU A 163 -8.58 2.90 9.75
N LYS A 164 -8.22 3.88 10.59
CA LYS A 164 -7.89 3.68 12.01
C LYS A 164 -9.05 3.06 12.78
N ILE A 165 -10.27 3.60 12.63
CA ILE A 165 -11.46 3.10 13.34
C ILE A 165 -11.79 1.68 12.90
N ALA A 166 -11.74 1.40 11.59
CA ALA A 166 -11.98 0.07 11.05
C ALA A 166 -10.98 -0.96 11.58
N TYR A 167 -9.68 -0.69 11.50
CA TYR A 167 -8.67 -1.66 11.95
C TYR A 167 -8.66 -1.83 13.47
N ARG A 168 -8.96 -0.78 14.24
CA ARG A 168 -9.14 -0.89 15.70
C ARG A 168 -10.27 -1.85 16.05
N LEU A 169 -11.36 -1.87 15.28
CA LEU A 169 -12.49 -2.78 15.50
C LEU A 169 -12.09 -4.25 15.39
N ILE A 170 -11.15 -4.59 14.50
CA ILE A 170 -10.62 -5.95 14.35
C ILE A 170 -9.33 -6.20 15.17
N GLY A 171 -9.06 -5.35 16.16
CA GLY A 171 -7.93 -5.53 17.08
C GLY A 171 -6.55 -5.14 16.53
N ILE A 172 -6.48 -4.43 15.40
CA ILE A 172 -5.22 -3.94 14.81
C ILE A 172 -5.11 -2.42 15.04
N HIS A 173 -4.22 -2.00 15.92
CA HIS A 173 -3.98 -0.58 16.17
C HIS A 173 -2.91 -0.02 15.21
N LEU A 174 -3.33 0.40 14.01
CA LEU A 174 -2.44 0.87 12.94
C LEU A 174 -1.46 1.99 13.37
N PRO A 175 -1.87 3.04 14.11
CA PRO A 175 -0.94 4.12 14.47
C PRO A 175 0.24 3.66 15.32
N THR A 176 0.07 2.67 16.20
CA THR A 176 1.17 2.13 17.01
C THR A 176 1.98 1.08 16.25
N LEU A 177 1.34 0.39 15.31
CA LEU A 177 2.00 -0.64 14.50
C LEU A 177 3.05 -0.03 13.56
N THR A 178 2.74 1.13 12.96
CA THR A 178 3.54 1.68 11.86
C THR A 178 4.00 3.12 12.10
N GLY A 179 3.57 3.76 13.19
CA GLY A 179 4.16 4.98 13.76
C GLY A 179 4.30 6.13 12.75
N ILE A 180 5.54 6.49 12.43
CA ILE A 180 5.85 7.54 11.45
C ILE A 180 5.37 7.16 10.05
N LEU A 181 5.50 5.89 9.64
CA LEU A 181 5.07 5.42 8.32
C LEU A 181 3.57 5.61 8.11
N TRP A 182 2.77 5.43 9.16
CA TRP A 182 1.32 5.71 9.13
C TRP A 182 1.03 7.14 8.65
N GLN A 183 1.74 8.12 9.21
CA GLN A 183 1.56 9.53 8.84
C GLN A 183 2.11 9.82 7.44
N GLU A 184 3.22 9.18 7.06
CA GLU A 184 3.80 9.36 5.72
C GLU A 184 2.95 8.78 4.60
N ILE A 185 2.10 7.80 4.89
CA ILE A 185 1.21 7.20 3.87
C ILE A 185 -0.17 7.84 3.91
N PHE A 186 -0.81 7.92 5.08
CA PHE A 186 -2.23 8.20 5.18
C PHE A 186 -2.58 9.65 5.59
N ASP A 187 -1.62 10.48 6.02
CA ASP A 187 -1.95 11.82 6.51
C ASP A 187 -2.23 12.83 5.39
N THR A 188 -3.51 13.10 5.12
CA THR A 188 -3.94 14.07 4.10
C THR A 188 -3.55 15.52 4.40
N ASN A 189 -3.11 15.84 5.62
CA ASN A 189 -2.65 17.17 5.99
C ASN A 189 -1.12 17.33 5.90
N ARG A 190 -0.38 16.23 5.83
CA ARG A 190 1.08 16.25 5.78
C ARG A 190 1.59 16.38 4.35
N VAL A 191 2.37 17.43 4.12
CA VAL A 191 3.08 17.64 2.85
C VAL A 191 3.94 16.43 2.51
N GLY A 192 3.73 15.91 1.29
CA GLY A 192 4.48 14.76 0.77
C GLY A 192 3.96 13.41 1.23
N SER A 193 2.85 13.33 1.99
CA SER A 193 2.25 12.02 2.25
C SER A 193 1.65 11.41 0.99
N LEU A 194 1.63 10.08 0.89
CA LEU A 194 1.13 9.39 -0.30
C LEU A 194 -0.31 9.80 -0.65
N LEU A 195 -1.22 9.78 0.33
CA LEU A 195 -2.62 10.12 0.08
C LEU A 195 -2.84 11.61 -0.19
N GLN A 196 -2.07 12.51 0.43
CA GLN A 196 -2.17 13.93 0.09
C GLN A 196 -1.64 14.18 -1.32
N LEU A 197 -0.52 13.56 -1.71
CA LEU A 197 0.03 13.66 -3.06
C LEU A 197 -0.97 13.15 -4.09
N ARG A 198 -1.59 11.98 -3.87
CA ARG A 198 -2.67 11.50 -4.73
C ARG A 198 -3.83 12.50 -4.82
N HIS A 199 -4.33 13.01 -3.69
CA HIS A 199 -5.42 13.98 -3.67
C HIS A 199 -5.06 15.21 -4.50
N ARG A 200 -3.86 15.77 -4.30
CA ARG A 200 -3.37 16.90 -5.10
C ARG A 200 -3.32 16.53 -6.58
N ILE A 201 -2.75 15.40 -6.97
CA ILE A 201 -2.63 14.98 -8.38
C ILE A 201 -4.00 14.87 -9.04
N VAL A 202 -4.96 14.23 -8.37
CA VAL A 202 -6.31 14.01 -8.90
C VAL A 202 -7.08 15.32 -9.04
N HIS A 203 -6.95 16.26 -8.10
CA HIS A 203 -7.78 17.47 -8.07
C HIS A 203 -7.11 18.71 -8.67
N ASN A 204 -5.77 18.81 -8.63
CA ASN A 204 -5.01 19.98 -9.07
C ASN A 204 -4.18 19.69 -10.33
N GLY A 205 -4.16 18.44 -10.82
CA GLY A 205 -3.55 18.05 -12.10
C GLY A 205 -2.17 18.67 -12.36
N LEU A 206 -2.06 19.43 -13.46
CA LEU A 206 -0.83 20.07 -13.94
C LEU A 206 -0.41 21.33 -13.13
N GLU A 207 -1.26 21.89 -12.27
CA GLU A 207 -0.86 23.07 -11.46
C GLU A 207 0.17 22.71 -10.37
N ILE A 208 0.24 21.44 -9.97
CA ILE A 208 1.29 20.90 -9.08
C ILE A 208 2.69 21.10 -9.68
N MET A 209 2.80 21.23 -11.01
CA MET A 209 4.07 21.38 -11.72
C MET A 209 4.81 22.69 -11.46
N LYS A 210 4.17 23.69 -10.84
CA LYS A 210 4.84 24.95 -10.51
C LYS A 210 5.64 24.89 -9.21
N ASP A 211 5.17 24.08 -8.25
CA ASP A 211 5.65 24.19 -6.86
C ASP A 211 6.26 22.90 -6.30
N HIS A 212 6.09 21.73 -6.96
CA HIS A 212 6.70 20.46 -6.56
C HIS A 212 7.23 19.72 -7.79
N GLN A 213 8.54 19.80 -8.03
CA GLN A 213 9.23 18.88 -8.92
C GLN A 213 9.43 17.56 -8.16
N PHE A 214 8.75 16.49 -8.59
CA PHE A 214 9.04 15.16 -8.08
C PHE A 214 10.44 14.74 -8.53
N SER A 215 11.21 14.07 -7.68
CA SER A 215 12.40 13.33 -8.10
C SER A 215 12.17 11.82 -8.13
N PHE A 216 13.00 11.08 -8.86
CA PHE A 216 12.96 9.61 -8.79
C PHE A 216 13.13 9.13 -7.34
N ASP A 217 14.06 9.71 -6.59
CA ASP A 217 14.34 9.32 -5.21
C ASP A 217 13.13 9.49 -4.30
N GLU A 218 12.37 10.58 -4.44
CA GLU A 218 11.14 10.79 -3.67
C GLU A 218 10.08 9.73 -3.98
N VAL A 219 9.88 9.43 -5.26
CA VAL A 219 8.90 8.45 -5.73
C VAL A 219 9.30 7.03 -5.34
N TYR A 220 10.60 6.73 -5.40
CA TYR A 220 11.18 5.49 -4.91
C TYR A 220 10.99 5.32 -3.41
N GLU A 221 11.31 6.33 -2.61
CA GLU A 221 11.14 6.30 -1.16
C GLU A 221 9.67 6.12 -0.75
N LEU A 222 8.73 6.79 -1.41
CA LEU A 222 7.30 6.56 -1.21
C LEU A 222 6.90 5.12 -1.50
N THR A 223 7.44 4.53 -2.55
CA THR A 223 7.22 3.12 -2.90
C THR A 223 7.72 2.20 -1.79
N MET A 224 8.95 2.42 -1.32
CA MET A 224 9.55 1.62 -0.26
C MET A 224 8.79 1.74 1.07
N LYS A 225 8.34 2.95 1.44
CA LYS A 225 7.50 3.18 2.63
C LYS A 225 6.16 2.45 2.54
N SER A 226 5.54 2.44 1.36
CA SER A 226 4.28 1.74 1.11
C SER A 226 4.40 0.21 1.20
N ILE A 227 5.52 -0.33 0.72
CA ILE A 227 5.81 -1.77 0.89
C ILE A 227 5.99 -2.11 2.37
N ARG A 228 6.76 -1.29 3.10
CA ARG A 228 7.01 -1.50 4.53
C ARG A 228 5.73 -1.47 5.37
N ILE A 229 4.82 -0.52 5.12
CA ILE A 229 3.57 -0.42 5.88
C ILE A 229 2.67 -1.64 5.65
N VAL A 230 2.56 -2.11 4.41
CA VAL A 230 1.76 -3.30 4.07
C VAL A 230 2.36 -4.56 4.70
N TYR A 231 3.68 -4.72 4.65
CA TYR A 231 4.35 -5.85 5.29
C TYR A 231 4.12 -5.88 6.82
N GLN A 232 4.15 -4.72 7.49
CA GLN A 232 3.88 -4.63 8.92
C GLN A 232 2.43 -4.99 9.26
N ILE A 233 1.46 -4.55 8.45
CA ILE A 233 0.05 -4.94 8.58
C ILE A 233 -0.09 -6.45 8.41
N GLU A 234 0.51 -7.04 7.39
CA GLU A 234 0.41 -8.48 7.13
C GLU A 234 1.00 -9.32 8.27
N THR A 235 2.17 -8.93 8.77
CA THR A 235 2.83 -9.61 9.89
C THR A 235 1.91 -9.64 11.11
N ARG A 236 1.31 -8.48 11.46
CA ARG A 236 0.40 -8.39 12.61
C ARG A 236 -0.89 -9.18 12.40
N ARG A 237 -1.42 -9.17 11.18
CA ARG A 237 -2.61 -9.94 10.80
C ARG A 237 -2.37 -11.44 10.99
N THR A 238 -1.22 -11.93 10.55
CA THR A 238 -0.82 -13.33 10.69
C THR A 238 -0.60 -13.72 12.15
N GLU A 239 0.00 -12.86 12.97
CA GLU A 239 0.08 -13.07 14.42
C GLU A 239 -1.32 -13.23 15.05
N LEU A 240 -2.27 -12.35 14.71
CA LEU A 240 -3.63 -12.46 15.21
C LEU A 240 -4.32 -13.77 14.79
N HIS A 241 -4.08 -14.26 13.57
CA HIS A 241 -4.61 -15.53 13.08
C HIS A 241 -3.97 -16.75 13.75
N LEU A 242 -2.67 -16.70 14.06
CA LEU A 242 -1.99 -17.77 14.79
C LEU A 242 -2.46 -17.87 16.26
N HIS A 243 -2.96 -16.76 16.79
CA HIS A 243 -3.53 -16.66 18.13
C HIS A 243 -5.06 -16.76 18.18
N ASP A 244 -5.73 -17.21 17.10
CA ASP A 244 -7.19 -17.54 17.03
C ASP A 244 -7.66 -18.59 18.06
N ARG A 245 -6.81 -19.00 19.02
CA ARG A 245 -7.25 -19.75 20.21
C ARG A 245 -7.90 -18.87 21.27
N ASP A 246 -7.54 -17.59 21.39
CA ASP A 246 -8.06 -16.73 22.46
C ASP A 246 -7.99 -15.25 22.08
N ILE A 247 -8.76 -14.80 21.08
CA ILE A 247 -9.15 -13.38 21.04
C ILE A 247 -10.15 -13.15 22.18
N VAL A 248 -9.62 -13.18 23.41
CA VAL A 248 -10.24 -12.58 24.59
C VAL A 248 -10.00 -11.10 24.42
N ILE A 249 -11.03 -10.41 23.92
CA ILE A 249 -11.07 -8.95 23.97
C ILE A 249 -11.02 -8.58 25.45
N ILE A 250 -9.90 -7.97 25.85
CA ILE A 250 -9.75 -7.37 27.17
C ILE A 250 -10.83 -6.28 27.26
N ARG A 251 -11.76 -6.47 28.19
CA ARG A 251 -12.79 -5.51 28.57
C ARG A 251 -12.19 -4.26 29.20
#